data_AF-I1J6N7-F1
#
_entry.id   AF-I1J6N7-F1
#
_cell.length_a   1.000
_cell.length_b   1.000
_cell.length_c   1.000
_cell.angle_alpha   90.00
_cell.angle_beta   90.00
_cell.angle_gamma   90.00
#
_symmetry.space_group_name_H-M   'P 1'
#
loop_
_entity.id
_entity.type
_entity.pdbx_description
1 polymer ?
#
loop_
_entity_poly.entity_id
_entity_poly.type
_entity_poly.pdbx_seq_one_letter_code
_entity_poly.pdbx_strand_id
1 'polypeptide(L)'
;MSWCLTLNSMWQMIQLHECVPGTRFDRYIDLGRHAFGPKLGPWIVLPQQLIVQVGCDIVYMVTGGKCLKKFMEIACTNCTQIKQSYWILIFGGIHFFLSQLPNFNSVAGVSLAAAVMSLSYSTISWVACLARGRVENVSYAYKKTTSTDLMFRIFNALGQISFAFAGHAVALEIQATIPSTPEKPSKIPMWKGAIGAYVINAICYFPVALVGYWAFGRDVEDNVLMEFERPAWLIASANLMVFIHVVGSYQVYAMPVFDLIESMMVKRFKFPPGVALRLVARSAYVAFTLFVGVTFPFFGDLLGFFGGFGFAPTSYFLPSIMWLIIKKPKRFSTNWFINWISIYIGVCIMLASTIGGLRNIATDASTYKFYT
;
A
#
# COMPACT_ATOMS: atom_id res chain seq x y z
N MET A 1 17.62 -1.07 4.20
CA MET A 1 17.26 -2.17 5.14
C MET A 1 15.85 -2.70 4.87
N SER A 2 14.80 -1.88 4.99
CA SER A 2 13.41 -2.31 4.72
C SER A 2 13.24 -3.02 3.37
N TRP A 3 13.75 -2.44 2.28
CA TRP A 3 13.76 -3.05 0.95
C TRP A 3 14.36 -4.48 0.94
N CYS A 4 15.49 -4.70 1.63
CA CYS A 4 16.13 -6.01 1.69
C CYS A 4 15.33 -7.02 2.52
N LEU A 5 14.82 -6.61 3.69
CA LEU A 5 14.03 -7.48 4.56
C LEU A 5 12.74 -7.91 3.89
N THR A 6 12.05 -6.96 3.24
CA THR A 6 10.80 -7.22 2.52
C THR A 6 11.02 -8.05 1.26
N LEU A 7 12.14 -7.87 0.54
CA LEU A 7 12.50 -8.76 -0.57
C LEU A 7 12.73 -10.20 -0.10
N ASN A 8 13.42 -10.37 1.02
CA ASN A 8 13.65 -11.69 1.61
C ASN A 8 12.32 -12.34 2.06
N SER A 9 11.44 -11.61 2.72
CA SER A 9 10.13 -12.15 3.13
C SER A 9 9.21 -12.41 1.93
N MET A 10 9.32 -11.61 0.86
CA MET A 10 8.62 -11.86 -0.40
C MET A 10 9.08 -13.17 -1.02
N TRP A 11 10.40 -13.41 -1.07
CA TRP A 11 10.96 -14.69 -1.50
C TRP A 11 10.39 -15.85 -0.69
N GLN A 12 10.34 -15.72 0.63
CA GLN A 12 9.79 -16.74 1.52
C GLN A 12 8.33 -17.07 1.17
N MET A 13 7.48 -16.05 0.99
CA MET A 13 6.08 -16.29 0.60
C MET A 13 5.97 -17.05 -0.73
N ILE A 14 6.75 -16.65 -1.73
CA ILE A 14 6.75 -17.28 -3.05
C ILE A 14 7.18 -18.76 -2.97
N GLN A 15 8.19 -19.06 -2.16
CA GLN A 15 8.63 -20.44 -1.91
C GLN A 15 7.62 -21.24 -1.08
N LEU A 16 6.89 -20.59 -0.19
CA LEU A 16 5.91 -21.22 0.69
C LEU A 16 4.60 -21.56 -0.02
N HIS A 17 4.28 -20.91 -1.14
CA HIS A 17 3.08 -21.19 -1.95
C HIS A 17 2.93 -22.67 -2.34
N GLU A 18 4.04 -23.36 -2.62
CA GLU A 18 4.09 -24.77 -3.06
C GLU A 18 5.05 -25.56 -2.16
N CYS A 19 5.05 -25.29 -0.87
CA CYS A 19 5.99 -25.93 0.05
C CYS A 19 5.65 -27.39 0.39
N VAL A 20 4.42 -27.81 0.13
CA VAL A 20 3.93 -29.19 0.31
C VAL A 20 3.63 -29.79 -1.07
N PRO A 21 4.19 -30.96 -1.42
CA PRO A 21 3.91 -31.60 -2.70
C PRO A 21 2.41 -31.80 -2.95
N GLY A 22 1.93 -31.38 -4.11
CA GLY A 22 0.52 -31.52 -4.51
C GLY A 22 -0.44 -30.49 -3.88
N THR A 23 0.02 -29.59 -3.02
CA THR A 23 -0.81 -28.54 -2.40
C THR A 23 -0.33 -27.16 -2.81
N ARG A 24 -1.25 -26.30 -3.25
CA ARG A 24 -0.99 -24.88 -3.50
C ARG A 24 -1.72 -24.05 -2.44
N PHE A 25 -0.97 -23.15 -1.79
CA PHE A 25 -1.53 -22.19 -0.83
C PHE A 25 -1.83 -20.88 -1.54
N ASP A 26 -2.93 -20.85 -2.28
CA ASP A 26 -3.31 -19.76 -3.19
C ASP A 26 -3.67 -18.44 -2.46
N ARG A 27 -3.92 -18.49 -1.15
CA ARG A 27 -4.22 -17.31 -0.33
C ARG A 27 -3.33 -17.25 0.89
N TYR A 28 -3.06 -16.04 1.36
CA TYR A 28 -2.26 -15.84 2.58
C TYR A 28 -2.90 -16.48 3.81
N ILE A 29 -4.23 -16.41 3.93
CA ILE A 29 -4.97 -17.09 4.99
C ILE A 29 -4.78 -18.61 4.98
N ASP A 30 -4.64 -19.23 3.81
CA ASP A 30 -4.49 -20.68 3.67
C ASP A 30 -3.08 -21.13 4.06
N LEU A 31 -2.06 -20.35 3.69
CA LEU A 31 -0.71 -20.54 4.21
C LEU A 31 -0.68 -20.37 5.74
N GLY A 32 -1.42 -19.38 6.27
CA GLY A 32 -1.60 -19.19 7.70
C GLY A 32 -2.24 -20.38 8.40
N ARG A 33 -3.30 -20.97 7.82
CA ARG A 33 -3.93 -22.20 8.33
C ARG A 33 -2.94 -23.35 8.40
N HIS A 34 -2.08 -23.49 7.41
CA HIS A 34 -1.07 -24.54 7.41
C HIS A 34 0.01 -24.31 8.47
N ALA A 35 0.49 -23.07 8.62
CA ALA A 35 1.54 -22.74 9.57
C ALA A 35 1.09 -22.80 11.04
N PHE A 36 -0.08 -22.23 11.36
CA PHE A 36 -0.55 -22.04 12.74
C PHE A 36 -1.71 -22.96 13.14
N GLY A 37 -2.21 -23.78 12.22
CA GLY A 37 -3.35 -24.65 12.42
C GLY A 37 -4.69 -24.03 11.98
N PRO A 38 -5.76 -24.85 11.90
CA PRO A 38 -6.99 -24.51 11.20
C PRO A 38 -7.81 -23.40 11.85
N LYS A 39 -7.68 -23.24 13.18
CA LYS A 39 -8.37 -22.17 13.94
C LYS A 39 -7.50 -20.94 14.08
N LEU A 40 -6.27 -21.08 14.59
CA LEU A 40 -5.41 -19.95 14.92
C LEU A 40 -4.86 -19.22 13.68
N GLY A 41 -4.56 -19.94 12.59
CA GLY A 41 -4.02 -19.35 11.36
C GLY A 41 -4.89 -18.24 10.76
N PRO A 42 -6.18 -18.51 10.52
CA PRO A 42 -7.13 -17.49 10.07
C PRO A 42 -7.21 -16.28 11.00
N TRP A 43 -7.24 -16.51 12.32
CA TRP A 43 -7.33 -15.44 13.31
C TRP A 43 -6.10 -14.54 13.36
N ILE A 44 -4.92 -15.06 13.02
CA ILE A 44 -3.69 -14.27 12.96
C ILE A 44 -3.58 -13.52 11.62
N VAL A 45 -3.76 -14.23 10.50
CA VAL A 45 -3.43 -13.67 9.18
C VAL A 45 -4.55 -12.79 8.64
N LEU A 46 -5.81 -13.19 8.79
CA LEU A 46 -6.93 -12.49 8.14
C LEU A 46 -7.09 -11.04 8.62
N PRO A 47 -7.07 -10.73 9.93
CA PRO A 47 -7.20 -9.34 10.37
C PRO A 47 -6.08 -8.47 9.81
N GLN A 48 -4.84 -8.97 9.82
CA GLN A 48 -3.66 -8.26 9.32
C GLN A 48 -3.73 -8.03 7.81
N GLN A 49 -4.14 -9.05 7.05
CA GLN A 49 -4.33 -8.93 5.60
C GLN A 49 -5.44 -7.93 5.25
N LEU A 50 -6.55 -7.93 6.00
CA LEU A 50 -7.65 -6.99 5.81
C LEU A 50 -7.25 -5.55 6.17
N ILE A 51 -6.53 -5.34 7.27
CA ILE A 51 -6.02 -4.01 7.63
C ILE A 51 -5.17 -3.44 6.49
N VAL A 52 -4.32 -4.26 5.89
CA VAL A 52 -3.50 -3.85 4.73
C VAL A 52 -4.37 -3.47 3.54
N GLN A 53 -5.27 -4.35 3.10
CA GLN A 53 -6.06 -4.13 1.89
C GLN A 53 -6.98 -2.92 2.04
N VAL A 54 -7.70 -2.84 3.16
CA VAL A 54 -8.58 -1.71 3.50
C VAL A 54 -7.79 -0.42 3.69
N GLY A 55 -6.64 -0.49 4.38
CA GLY A 55 -5.79 0.67 4.61
C GLY A 55 -5.22 1.26 3.32
N CYS A 56 -4.75 0.40 2.40
CA CYS A 56 -4.35 0.80 1.05
C CYS A 56 -5.48 1.54 0.32
N ASP A 57 -6.67 0.97 0.32
CA ASP A 57 -7.83 1.52 -0.38
C ASP A 57 -8.26 2.88 0.20
N ILE A 58 -8.20 3.06 1.52
CA ILE A 58 -8.42 4.36 2.18
C ILE A 58 -7.36 5.39 1.76
N VAL A 59 -6.07 5.01 1.78
CA VAL A 59 -4.98 5.90 1.37
C VAL A 59 -5.15 6.30 -0.10
N TYR A 60 -5.53 5.37 -0.97
CA TYR A 60 -5.79 5.65 -2.38
C TYR A 60 -6.96 6.59 -2.61
N MET A 61 -8.02 6.51 -1.81
CA MET A 61 -9.12 7.49 -1.85
C MET A 61 -8.62 8.92 -1.60
N VAL A 62 -7.78 9.09 -0.57
CA VAL A 62 -7.20 10.41 -0.22
C VAL A 62 -6.25 10.90 -1.31
N THR A 63 -5.35 10.04 -1.78
CA THR A 63 -4.36 10.39 -2.81
C THR A 63 -5.03 10.74 -4.13
N GLY A 64 -6.00 9.94 -4.58
CA GLY A 64 -6.76 10.20 -5.81
C GLY A 64 -7.47 11.55 -5.77
N GLY A 65 -8.14 11.85 -4.66
CA GLY A 65 -8.78 13.16 -4.46
C GLY A 65 -7.79 14.32 -4.42
N LYS A 66 -6.66 14.19 -3.71
CA LYS A 66 -5.61 15.22 -3.64
C LYS A 66 -4.99 15.52 -5.01
N CYS A 67 -4.62 14.47 -5.75
CA CYS A 67 -4.01 14.64 -7.07
C CYS A 67 -5.01 15.19 -8.10
N LEU A 68 -6.27 14.75 -8.08
CA LEU A 68 -7.30 15.32 -8.94
C LEU A 68 -7.55 16.79 -8.64
N LYS A 69 -7.60 17.17 -7.37
CA LYS A 69 -7.69 18.57 -6.94
C LYS A 69 -6.53 19.39 -7.51
N LYS A 70 -5.28 18.96 -7.29
CA LYS A 70 -4.08 19.69 -7.77
C LYS A 70 -4.06 19.80 -9.30
N PHE A 71 -4.46 18.74 -10.01
CA PHE A 71 -4.61 18.80 -11.47
C PHE A 71 -5.58 19.90 -11.90
N MET A 72 -6.76 19.96 -11.29
CA MET A 72 -7.80 20.93 -11.65
C MET A 72 -7.42 22.37 -11.30
N GLU A 73 -6.74 22.58 -10.17
CA GLU A 73 -6.20 23.89 -9.78
C GLU A 73 -5.17 24.42 -10.81
N ILE A 74 -4.36 23.53 -11.39
CA ILE A 74 -3.37 23.89 -12.40
C ILE A 74 -4.01 24.05 -13.79
N ALA A 75 -4.91 23.15 -14.17
CA ALA A 75 -5.52 23.12 -15.50
C ALA A 75 -6.59 24.21 -15.71
N CYS A 76 -7.27 24.62 -14.65
CA CYS A 76 -8.32 25.64 -14.70
C CYS A 76 -8.11 26.69 -13.60
N THR A 77 -7.26 27.68 -13.88
CA THR A 77 -6.94 28.76 -12.92
C THR A 77 -8.14 29.61 -12.52
N ASN A 78 -9.17 29.68 -13.37
CA ASN A 78 -10.39 30.48 -13.13
C ASN A 78 -11.55 29.66 -12.55
N CYS A 79 -11.36 28.36 -12.30
CA CYS A 79 -12.40 27.52 -11.73
C CYS A 79 -12.58 27.79 -10.23
N THR A 80 -13.81 27.67 -9.74
CA THR A 80 -14.10 27.75 -8.31
C THR A 80 -13.35 26.68 -7.53
N GLN A 81 -12.66 27.11 -6.50
CA GLN A 81 -11.89 26.24 -5.60
C GLN A 81 -12.85 25.42 -4.73
N ILE A 82 -12.82 24.10 -4.92
CA ILE A 82 -13.65 23.16 -4.17
C ILE A 82 -12.81 22.51 -3.06
N LYS A 83 -13.42 22.27 -1.89
CA LYS A 83 -12.75 21.58 -0.77
C LYS A 83 -12.25 20.19 -1.17
N GLN A 84 -11.15 19.75 -0.58
CA GLN A 84 -10.53 18.44 -0.87
C GLN A 84 -11.48 17.26 -0.62
N SER A 85 -12.36 17.36 0.38
CA SER A 85 -13.37 16.33 0.67
C SER A 85 -14.25 16.01 -0.54
N TYR A 86 -14.68 17.02 -1.30
CA TYR A 86 -15.46 16.81 -2.52
C TYR A 86 -14.65 16.14 -3.63
N TRP A 87 -13.37 16.46 -3.78
CA TRP A 87 -12.51 15.76 -4.73
C TRP A 87 -12.32 14.28 -4.38
N ILE A 88 -12.22 13.96 -3.09
CA ILE A 88 -12.22 12.57 -2.62
C ILE A 88 -13.57 11.89 -2.92
N LEU A 89 -14.69 12.58 -2.74
CA LEU A 89 -16.03 12.06 -3.11
C LEU A 89 -16.15 11.79 -4.63
N ILE A 90 -15.66 12.70 -5.48
CA ILE A 90 -15.65 12.51 -6.94
C ILE A 90 -14.82 11.28 -7.30
N PHE A 91 -13.62 11.15 -6.71
CA PHE A 91 -12.77 9.98 -6.91
C PHE A 91 -13.46 8.68 -6.46
N GLY A 92 -14.07 8.67 -5.27
CA GLY A 92 -14.83 7.55 -4.75
C GLY A 92 -16.03 7.16 -5.62
N GLY A 93 -16.67 8.14 -6.27
CA GLY A 93 -17.75 7.93 -7.23
C GLY A 93 -17.36 6.96 -8.34
N ILE A 94 -16.13 7.04 -8.85
CA ILE A 94 -15.62 6.16 -9.91
C ILE A 94 -15.55 4.71 -9.40
N HIS A 95 -15.16 4.51 -8.14
CA HIS A 95 -15.03 3.18 -7.54
C HIS A 95 -16.36 2.48 -7.31
N PHE A 96 -17.48 3.20 -7.14
CA PHE A 96 -18.80 2.57 -7.10
C PHE A 96 -19.12 1.82 -8.40
N PHE A 97 -18.67 2.34 -9.55
CA PHE A 97 -18.84 1.69 -10.84
C PHE A 97 -17.79 0.61 -11.09
N LEU A 98 -16.49 0.93 -10.90
CA LEU A 98 -15.40 0.00 -11.20
C LEU A 98 -15.36 -1.22 -10.27
N SER A 99 -15.80 -1.07 -9.01
CA SER A 99 -15.91 -2.20 -8.09
C SER A 99 -16.88 -3.28 -8.60
N GLN A 100 -17.78 -2.96 -9.54
CA GLN A 100 -18.69 -3.92 -10.15
C GLN A 100 -18.05 -4.75 -11.28
N LEU A 101 -16.73 -4.68 -11.50
CA LEU A 101 -16.00 -5.55 -12.43
C LEU A 101 -15.78 -6.97 -11.86
N PRO A 102 -16.02 -8.06 -12.62
CA PRO A 102 -16.20 -9.41 -12.06
C PRO A 102 -15.00 -9.99 -11.33
N ASN A 103 -13.79 -9.85 -11.87
CA ASN A 103 -12.61 -10.51 -11.32
C ASN A 103 -11.30 -9.80 -11.74
N PHE A 104 -10.17 -10.24 -11.18
CA PHE A 104 -8.83 -9.74 -11.50
C PHE A 104 -8.49 -9.72 -12.99
N ASN A 105 -8.91 -10.72 -13.77
CA ASN A 105 -8.66 -10.76 -15.21
C ASN A 105 -9.31 -9.58 -15.94
N SER A 106 -10.45 -9.10 -15.44
CA SER A 106 -11.13 -7.91 -15.98
C SER A 106 -10.38 -6.61 -15.68
N VAL A 107 -9.49 -6.64 -14.67
CA VAL A 107 -8.71 -5.47 -14.22
C VAL A 107 -7.28 -5.52 -14.75
N ALA A 108 -6.84 -6.58 -15.42
CA ALA A 108 -5.45 -6.73 -15.87
C ALA A 108 -4.98 -5.56 -16.75
N GLY A 109 -5.81 -5.09 -17.68
CA GLY A 109 -5.51 -3.91 -18.50
C GLY A 109 -5.40 -2.63 -17.67
N VAL A 110 -6.28 -2.45 -16.68
CA VAL A 110 -6.25 -1.31 -15.75
C VAL A 110 -5.00 -1.37 -14.87
N SER A 111 -4.61 -2.56 -14.41
CA SER A 111 -3.40 -2.78 -13.63
C SER A 111 -2.13 -2.48 -14.43
N LEU A 112 -2.09 -2.86 -15.71
CA LEU A 112 -0.97 -2.53 -16.59
C LEU A 112 -0.88 -1.01 -16.81
N ALA A 113 -2.00 -0.36 -17.10
CA ALA A 113 -2.05 1.10 -17.22
C ALA A 113 -1.56 1.77 -15.92
N ALA A 114 -2.03 1.29 -14.77
CA ALA A 114 -1.59 1.81 -13.47
C ALA A 114 -0.08 1.64 -13.25
N ALA A 115 0.51 0.51 -13.64
CA ALA A 115 1.95 0.29 -13.55
C ALA A 115 2.74 1.27 -14.44
N VAL A 116 2.31 1.48 -15.69
CA VAL A 116 2.95 2.42 -16.62
C VAL A 116 2.85 3.86 -16.09
N MET A 117 1.68 4.25 -15.57
CA MET A 117 1.50 5.56 -14.94
C MET A 117 2.43 5.72 -13.73
N SER A 118 2.59 4.68 -12.91
CA SER A 118 3.50 4.65 -11.75
C SER A 118 4.93 4.98 -12.12
N LEU A 119 5.44 4.31 -13.15
CA LEU A 119 6.79 4.55 -13.64
C LEU A 119 6.94 5.95 -14.21
N SER A 120 5.92 6.43 -14.92
CA SER A 120 5.92 7.73 -15.58
C SER A 120 5.92 8.89 -14.57
N TYR A 121 4.98 8.93 -13.62
CA TYR A 121 4.92 10.05 -12.67
C TYR A 121 6.09 10.03 -11.69
N SER A 122 6.60 8.85 -11.30
CA SER A 122 7.77 8.76 -10.43
C SER A 122 9.01 9.29 -11.15
N THR A 123 9.17 8.96 -12.43
CA THR A 123 10.23 9.52 -13.29
C THR A 123 10.13 11.03 -13.40
N ILE A 124 8.93 11.55 -13.68
CA ILE A 124 8.69 12.99 -13.72
C ILE A 124 9.03 13.64 -12.37
N SER A 125 8.66 13.01 -11.25
CA SER A 125 8.87 13.54 -9.90
C SER A 125 10.36 13.78 -9.63
N TRP A 126 11.22 12.74 -9.76
CA TRP A 126 12.64 12.91 -9.45
C TRP A 126 13.38 13.74 -10.51
N VAL A 127 12.98 13.68 -11.78
CA VAL A 127 13.55 14.54 -12.83
C VAL A 127 13.18 16.01 -12.59
N ALA A 128 11.94 16.31 -12.17
CA ALA A 128 11.53 17.67 -11.81
C ALA A 128 12.31 18.18 -10.60
N CYS A 129 12.56 17.34 -9.59
CA CYS A 129 13.43 17.68 -8.46
C CYS A 129 14.86 18.00 -8.93
N LEU A 130 15.44 17.17 -9.80
CA LEU A 130 16.78 17.43 -10.36
C LEU A 130 16.82 18.73 -11.17
N ALA A 131 15.83 18.95 -12.03
CA ALA A 131 15.78 20.11 -12.92
C ALA A 131 15.56 21.42 -12.16
N ARG A 132 14.76 21.40 -11.08
CA ARG A 132 14.58 22.57 -10.20
C ARG A 132 15.85 22.86 -9.40
N GLY A 133 16.61 21.84 -9.03
CA GLY A 133 17.76 21.98 -8.15
C GLY A 133 17.35 22.25 -6.71
N ARG A 134 18.33 22.67 -5.90
CA ARG A 134 18.11 23.04 -4.49
C ARG A 134 17.29 24.33 -4.41
N VAL A 135 16.21 24.31 -3.63
CA VAL A 135 15.49 25.54 -3.30
C VAL A 135 16.39 26.50 -2.52
N GLU A 136 16.15 27.80 -2.68
CA GLU A 136 16.86 28.83 -1.92
C GLU A 136 16.67 28.61 -0.41
N ASN A 137 17.74 28.76 0.36
CA ASN A 137 17.76 28.54 1.82
C ASN A 137 17.35 27.12 2.26
N VAL A 138 17.58 26.10 1.42
CA VAL A 138 17.34 24.70 1.80
C VAL A 138 18.08 24.33 3.09
N SER A 139 17.34 23.77 4.06
CA SER A 139 17.89 23.33 5.33
C SER A 139 17.71 21.83 5.49
N TYR A 140 18.79 21.16 5.86
CA TYR A 140 18.80 19.73 6.21
C TYR A 140 18.84 19.50 7.73
N ALA A 141 18.83 20.59 8.51
CA ALA A 141 18.72 20.51 9.95
C ALA A 141 17.30 20.09 10.33
N TYR A 142 17.17 19.32 11.42
CA TYR A 142 15.87 18.97 11.96
C TYR A 142 15.03 20.23 12.23
N LYS A 143 13.73 20.19 11.87
CA LYS A 143 12.79 21.27 12.23
C LYS A 143 12.81 21.43 13.75
N LYS A 144 12.92 22.68 14.23
CA LYS A 144 12.79 22.97 15.67
C LYS A 144 11.40 22.54 16.12
N THR A 145 11.36 21.52 16.97
CA THR A 145 10.14 20.98 17.57
C THR A 145 10.47 20.41 18.95
N THR A 146 9.46 19.99 19.71
CA THR A 146 9.68 19.34 21.00
C THR A 146 10.24 17.93 20.80
N SER A 147 11.00 17.42 21.77
CA SER A 147 11.57 16.06 21.70
C SER A 147 10.50 14.99 21.50
N THR A 148 9.32 15.19 22.09
CA THR A 148 8.16 14.31 21.95
C THR A 148 7.61 14.31 20.53
N ASP A 149 7.45 15.48 19.91
CA ASP A 149 6.97 15.59 18.54
C ASP A 149 7.98 14.99 17.54
N LEU A 150 9.28 15.23 17.77
CA LEU A 150 10.34 14.60 16.97
C LEU A 150 10.28 13.06 17.03
N MET A 151 10.10 12.50 18.23
CA MET A 151 9.99 11.06 18.41
C MET A 151 8.80 10.49 17.63
N PHE A 152 7.62 11.11 17.72
CA PHE A 152 6.43 10.64 17.00
C PHE A 152 6.56 10.79 15.48
N ARG A 153 7.23 11.84 14.98
CA ARG A 153 7.55 11.98 13.55
C ARG A 153 8.45 10.84 13.06
N ILE A 154 9.50 10.48 13.82
CA ILE A 154 10.36 9.34 13.48
C ILE A 154 9.56 8.04 13.44
N PHE A 155 8.70 7.83 14.43
CA PHE A 155 7.84 6.65 14.48
C PHE A 155 6.90 6.59 13.27
N ASN A 156 6.25 7.69 12.91
CA ASN A 156 5.41 7.77 11.74
C ASN A 156 6.19 7.45 10.45
N ALA A 157 7.40 8.00 10.30
CA ALA A 157 8.26 7.77 9.14
C ALA A 157 8.67 6.30 8.96
N LEU A 158 8.90 5.54 10.05
CA LEU A 158 9.16 4.09 9.96
C LEU A 158 7.98 3.33 9.35
N GLY A 159 6.76 3.77 9.65
CA GLY A 159 5.54 3.23 9.05
C GLY A 159 5.44 3.58 7.56
N GLN A 160 5.69 4.84 7.20
CA GLN A 160 5.68 5.28 5.79
C GLN A 160 6.67 4.48 4.94
N ILE A 161 7.89 4.25 5.45
CA ILE A 161 8.89 3.40 4.78
C ILE A 161 8.40 1.96 4.62
N SER A 162 7.70 1.43 5.62
CA SER A 162 7.18 0.06 5.59
C SER A 162 6.01 -0.10 4.62
N PHE A 163 5.15 0.91 4.51
CA PHE A 163 4.07 0.95 3.52
C PHE A 163 4.61 0.91 2.10
N ALA A 164 5.76 1.55 1.83
CA ALA A 164 6.30 1.65 0.47
C ALA A 164 6.56 0.28 -0.20
N PHE A 165 6.94 -0.76 0.56
CA PHE A 165 7.38 -2.04 0.02
C PHE A 165 6.35 -3.17 0.17
N ALA A 166 5.06 -2.82 0.17
CA ALA A 166 4.03 -3.67 0.70
C ALA A 166 3.18 -4.46 -0.31
N GLY A 167 3.80 -5.36 -1.06
CA GLY A 167 3.10 -6.26 -2.00
C GLY A 167 2.63 -7.59 -1.39
N HIS A 168 3.04 -7.92 -0.16
CA HIS A 168 2.94 -9.27 0.40
C HIS A 168 1.52 -9.77 0.57
N ALA A 169 0.59 -8.87 0.92
CA ALA A 169 -0.81 -9.21 1.21
C ALA A 169 -1.63 -9.70 0.00
N VAL A 170 -1.08 -9.58 -1.21
CA VAL A 170 -1.70 -10.06 -2.46
C VAL A 170 -0.77 -10.99 -3.26
N ALA A 171 0.44 -11.27 -2.75
CA ALA A 171 1.47 -11.97 -3.51
C ALA A 171 1.07 -13.42 -3.86
N LEU A 172 0.43 -14.13 -2.92
CA LEU A 172 0.00 -15.51 -3.13
C LEU A 172 -1.19 -15.56 -4.09
N GLU A 173 -2.11 -14.61 -3.96
CA GLU A 173 -3.27 -14.48 -4.84
C GLU A 173 -2.85 -14.18 -6.29
N ILE A 174 -1.81 -13.37 -6.48
CA ILE A 174 -1.20 -13.15 -7.81
C ILE A 174 -0.54 -14.44 -8.31
N GLN A 175 0.27 -15.10 -7.48
CA GLN A 175 0.96 -16.33 -7.87
C GLN A 175 -0.01 -17.47 -8.22
N ALA A 176 -1.17 -17.53 -7.57
CA ALA A 176 -2.22 -18.51 -7.85
C ALA A 176 -2.72 -18.44 -9.30
N THR A 177 -2.71 -17.24 -9.91
CA THR A 177 -3.08 -17.05 -11.33
C THR A 177 -2.05 -17.59 -12.32
N ILE A 178 -0.83 -17.89 -11.86
CA ILE A 178 0.23 -18.43 -12.70
C ILE A 178 0.07 -19.96 -12.79
N PRO A 179 0.00 -20.54 -14.00
CA PRO A 179 -0.01 -22.00 -14.17
C PRO A 179 1.23 -22.64 -13.55
N SER A 180 1.04 -23.79 -12.90
CA SER A 180 2.11 -24.52 -12.23
C SER A 180 2.06 -26.00 -12.60
N THR A 181 3.21 -26.56 -12.96
CA THR A 181 3.40 -28.01 -13.13
C THR A 181 4.62 -28.48 -12.31
N PRO A 182 4.76 -29.78 -12.01
CA PRO A 182 5.94 -30.30 -11.32
C PRO A 182 7.26 -29.92 -12.01
N GLU A 183 7.29 -29.86 -13.35
CA GLU A 183 8.48 -29.47 -14.13
C GLU A 183 8.66 -27.95 -14.22
N LYS A 184 7.56 -27.19 -14.12
CA LYS A 184 7.53 -25.72 -14.23
C LYS A 184 6.74 -25.12 -13.07
N PRO A 185 7.31 -25.10 -11.86
CA PRO A 185 6.61 -24.60 -10.68
C PRO A 185 6.45 -23.08 -10.75
N SER A 186 5.27 -22.59 -10.35
CA SER A 186 4.89 -21.16 -10.40
C SER A 186 5.88 -20.23 -9.66
N LYS A 187 6.60 -20.75 -8.67
CA LYS A 187 7.60 -20.01 -7.89
C LYS A 187 8.73 -19.42 -8.74
N ILE A 188 9.08 -20.04 -9.88
CA ILE A 188 10.16 -19.56 -10.75
C ILE A 188 9.74 -18.28 -11.51
N PRO A 189 8.65 -18.29 -12.31
CA PRO A 189 8.19 -17.07 -12.96
C PRO A 189 7.76 -16.01 -11.95
N MET A 190 7.11 -16.39 -10.84
CA MET A 190 6.74 -15.44 -9.79
C MET A 190 7.96 -14.74 -9.18
N TRP A 191 9.04 -15.48 -8.88
CA TRP A 191 10.25 -14.88 -8.34
C TRP A 191 10.94 -13.93 -9.31
N LYS A 192 10.98 -14.26 -10.60
CA LYS A 192 11.49 -13.35 -11.64
C LYS A 192 10.66 -12.06 -11.71
N GLY A 193 9.33 -12.18 -11.66
CA GLY A 193 8.41 -11.05 -11.60
C GLY A 193 8.63 -10.19 -10.36
N ALA A 194 8.76 -10.82 -9.19
CA ALA A 194 9.02 -10.14 -7.92
C ALA A 194 10.35 -9.38 -7.93
N ILE A 195 11.43 -9.96 -8.42
CA ILE A 195 12.72 -9.25 -8.58
C ILE A 195 12.55 -8.05 -9.52
N GLY A 196 11.91 -8.24 -10.67
CA GLY A 196 11.64 -7.15 -11.61
C GLY A 196 10.88 -5.99 -10.96
N ALA A 197 9.80 -6.31 -10.21
CA ALA A 197 9.03 -5.33 -9.48
C ALA A 197 9.85 -4.60 -8.40
N TYR A 198 10.70 -5.32 -7.64
CA TYR A 198 11.55 -4.71 -6.62
C TYR A 198 12.64 -3.80 -7.20
N VAL A 199 13.18 -4.14 -8.38
CA VAL A 199 14.13 -3.29 -9.12
C VAL A 199 13.42 -2.02 -9.62
N ILE A 200 12.23 -2.16 -10.22
CA ILE A 200 11.43 -1.02 -10.66
C ILE A 200 11.10 -0.11 -9.46
N ASN A 201 10.66 -0.68 -8.34
CA ASN A 201 10.39 0.07 -7.11
C ASN A 201 11.63 0.81 -6.61
N ALA A 202 12.81 0.19 -6.68
CA ALA A 202 14.07 0.85 -6.29
C ALA A 202 14.36 2.07 -7.19
N ILE A 203 14.17 1.93 -8.51
CA ILE A 203 14.36 3.01 -9.49
C ILE A 203 13.30 4.12 -9.33
N CYS A 204 12.10 3.79 -8.86
CA CYS A 204 11.05 4.79 -8.64
C CYS A 204 11.24 5.51 -7.29
N TYR A 205 11.46 4.77 -6.20
CA TYR A 205 11.41 5.31 -4.84
C TYR A 205 12.72 5.95 -4.39
N PHE A 206 13.88 5.32 -4.65
CA PHE A 206 15.14 5.87 -4.15
C PHE A 206 15.49 7.20 -4.81
N PRO A 207 15.40 7.37 -6.14
CA PRO A 207 15.61 8.68 -6.75
C PRO A 207 14.64 9.74 -6.23
N VAL A 208 13.36 9.43 -6.11
CA VAL A 208 12.37 10.38 -5.56
C VAL A 208 12.71 10.78 -4.13
N ALA A 209 13.05 9.82 -3.26
CA ALA A 209 13.39 10.11 -1.87
C ALA A 209 14.71 10.89 -1.75
N LEU A 210 15.75 10.48 -2.45
CA LEU A 210 17.08 11.08 -2.35
C LEU A 210 17.13 12.45 -3.02
N VAL A 211 16.65 12.56 -4.26
CA VAL A 211 16.64 13.82 -5.00
C VAL A 211 15.60 14.77 -4.44
N GLY A 212 14.41 14.30 -4.08
CA GLY A 212 13.38 15.12 -3.45
C GLY A 212 13.88 15.73 -2.15
N TYR A 213 14.48 14.93 -1.26
CA TYR A 213 15.08 15.45 -0.04
C TYR A 213 16.27 16.36 -0.31
N TRP A 214 17.09 16.09 -1.32
CA TRP A 214 18.18 17.00 -1.72
C TRP A 214 17.65 18.33 -2.27
N ALA A 215 16.52 18.34 -2.98
CA ALA A 215 15.97 19.57 -3.55
C ALA A 215 15.31 20.45 -2.48
N PHE A 216 14.54 19.85 -1.55
CA PHE A 216 13.67 20.56 -0.60
C PHE A 216 14.10 20.48 0.87
N GLY A 217 15.00 19.56 1.22
CA GLY A 217 15.47 19.35 2.58
C GLY A 217 14.34 18.97 3.54
N ARG A 218 14.36 19.56 4.74
CA ARG A 218 13.38 19.33 5.81
C ARG A 218 11.95 19.80 5.48
N ASP A 219 11.79 20.59 4.43
CA ASP A 219 10.53 21.23 4.06
C ASP A 219 9.79 20.46 2.97
N VAL A 220 10.31 19.31 2.54
CA VAL A 220 9.64 18.42 1.57
C VAL A 220 8.27 17.95 2.10
N GLU A 221 7.25 18.13 1.28
CA GLU A 221 5.92 17.56 1.46
C GLU A 221 5.89 16.03 1.34
N ASP A 222 4.94 15.37 2.02
CA ASP A 222 4.77 13.90 1.98
C ASP A 222 4.55 13.38 0.55
N ASN A 223 3.89 14.19 -0.30
CA ASN A 223 3.78 13.95 -1.73
C ASN A 223 4.60 15.02 -2.46
N VAL A 224 5.80 14.66 -2.90
CA VAL A 224 6.75 15.58 -3.54
C VAL A 224 6.17 16.28 -4.79
N LEU A 225 5.21 15.68 -5.48
CA LEU A 225 4.57 16.32 -6.65
C LEU A 225 3.78 17.58 -6.27
N MET A 226 3.40 17.72 -4.99
CA MET A 226 2.67 18.88 -4.49
C MET A 226 3.56 20.12 -4.34
N GLU A 227 4.89 19.95 -4.30
CA GLU A 227 5.89 21.02 -4.19
C GLU A 227 6.05 21.85 -5.48
N PHE A 228 5.58 21.32 -6.60
CA PHE A 228 5.80 21.92 -7.91
C PHE A 228 4.55 22.61 -8.44
N GLU A 229 4.76 23.75 -9.09
CA GLU A 229 3.72 24.44 -9.86
C GLU A 229 4.15 24.70 -11.32
N ARG A 230 5.44 24.54 -11.63
CA ARG A 230 6.01 24.79 -12.96
C ARG A 230 6.98 23.68 -13.39
N PRO A 231 7.00 23.31 -14.69
CA PRO A 231 6.05 23.73 -15.73
C PRO A 231 4.67 23.09 -15.51
N ALA A 232 3.62 23.93 -15.55
CA ALA A 232 2.27 23.58 -15.14
C ALA A 232 1.73 22.31 -15.83
N TRP A 233 1.90 22.19 -17.14
CA TRP A 233 1.42 21.04 -17.91
C TRP A 233 2.04 19.71 -17.46
N LEU A 234 3.33 19.71 -17.08
CA LEU A 234 4.04 18.50 -16.67
C LEU A 234 3.57 18.04 -15.29
N ILE A 235 3.41 18.97 -14.36
CA ILE A 235 2.93 18.68 -13.01
C ILE A 235 1.46 18.28 -13.02
N ALA A 236 0.63 18.95 -13.82
CA ALA A 236 -0.75 18.53 -14.06
C ALA A 236 -0.80 17.10 -14.62
N SER A 237 -0.01 16.80 -15.64
CA SER A 237 0.08 15.46 -16.22
C SER A 237 0.51 14.41 -15.19
N ALA A 238 1.52 14.70 -14.37
CA ALA A 238 1.97 13.78 -13.32
C ALA A 238 0.88 13.52 -12.27
N ASN A 239 0.15 14.55 -11.83
CA ASN A 239 -0.98 14.37 -10.91
C ASN A 239 -2.11 13.55 -11.54
N LEU A 240 -2.40 13.74 -12.83
CA LEU A 240 -3.38 12.92 -13.54
C LEU A 240 -2.91 11.45 -13.69
N MET A 241 -1.62 11.23 -13.92
CA MET A 241 -1.03 9.88 -13.94
C MET A 241 -1.17 9.20 -12.56
N VAL A 242 -0.91 9.91 -11.46
CA VAL A 242 -1.13 9.38 -10.10
C VAL A 242 -2.60 9.01 -9.92
N PHE A 243 -3.52 9.90 -10.32
CA PHE A 243 -4.96 9.62 -10.27
C PHE A 243 -5.32 8.33 -11.02
N ILE A 244 -4.87 8.16 -12.27
CA ILE A 244 -5.14 6.94 -13.06
C ILE A 244 -4.50 5.70 -12.40
N HIS A 245 -3.28 5.83 -11.87
CA HIS A 245 -2.61 4.76 -11.13
C HIS A 245 -3.45 4.27 -9.95
N VAL A 246 -3.87 5.18 -9.08
CA VAL A 246 -4.61 4.80 -7.86
C VAL A 246 -5.99 4.23 -8.17
N VAL A 247 -6.63 4.63 -9.29
CA VAL A 247 -7.87 3.99 -9.76
C VAL A 247 -7.68 2.49 -9.98
N GLY A 248 -6.60 2.11 -10.67
CA GLY A 248 -6.27 0.70 -10.92
C GLY A 248 -5.80 -0.04 -9.67
N SER A 249 -4.90 0.57 -8.91
CA SER A 249 -4.33 -0.04 -7.70
C SER A 249 -5.40 -0.34 -6.64
N TYR A 250 -6.40 0.54 -6.46
CA TYR A 250 -7.54 0.28 -5.57
C TYR A 250 -8.26 -1.02 -5.95
N GLN A 251 -8.50 -1.26 -7.24
CA GLN A 251 -9.19 -2.49 -7.66
C GLN A 251 -8.37 -3.75 -7.31
N VAL A 252 -7.04 -3.68 -7.39
CA VAL A 252 -6.17 -4.81 -7.06
C VAL A 252 -6.27 -5.19 -5.58
N TYR A 253 -6.32 -4.21 -4.67
CA TYR A 253 -6.43 -4.47 -3.22
C TYR A 253 -7.86 -4.73 -2.76
N ALA A 254 -8.87 -4.18 -3.43
CA ALA A 254 -10.27 -4.37 -3.08
C ALA A 254 -10.81 -5.76 -3.48
N MET A 255 -10.35 -6.34 -4.60
CA MET A 255 -10.89 -7.61 -5.13
C MET A 255 -10.85 -8.78 -4.12
N PRO A 256 -9.74 -9.05 -3.40
CA PRO A 256 -9.72 -10.09 -2.36
C PRO A 256 -10.71 -9.82 -1.23
N VAL A 257 -10.90 -8.54 -0.86
CA VAL A 257 -11.86 -8.15 0.18
C VAL A 257 -13.29 -8.37 -0.27
N PHE A 258 -13.62 -8.00 -1.52
CA PHE A 258 -14.92 -8.26 -2.12
C PHE A 258 -15.25 -9.77 -2.11
N ASP A 259 -14.32 -10.59 -2.58
CA ASP A 259 -14.50 -12.04 -2.61
C ASP A 259 -14.70 -12.63 -1.20
N LEU A 260 -13.98 -12.11 -0.20
CA LEU A 260 -14.16 -12.51 1.19
C LEU A 260 -15.55 -12.14 1.73
N ILE A 261 -15.98 -10.88 1.53
CA ILE A 261 -17.27 -10.39 2.02
C ILE A 261 -18.40 -11.18 1.35
N GLU A 262 -18.38 -11.30 0.02
CA GLU A 262 -19.39 -12.05 -0.73
C GLU A 262 -19.42 -13.53 -0.31
N SER A 263 -18.25 -14.17 -0.18
CA SER A 263 -18.15 -15.55 0.30
C SER A 263 -18.73 -15.71 1.70
N MET A 264 -18.50 -14.76 2.59
CA MET A 264 -19.07 -14.76 3.94
C MET A 264 -20.59 -14.59 3.90
N MET A 265 -21.12 -13.66 3.09
CA MET A 265 -22.56 -13.44 2.96
C MET A 265 -23.28 -14.67 2.40
N VAL A 266 -22.71 -15.34 1.40
CA VAL A 266 -23.30 -16.56 0.82
C VAL A 266 -23.18 -17.75 1.78
N LYS A 267 -21.97 -18.04 2.29
CA LYS A 267 -21.74 -19.29 3.05
C LYS A 267 -22.25 -19.23 4.48
N ARG A 268 -22.10 -18.08 5.15
CA ARG A 268 -22.43 -17.93 6.58
C ARG A 268 -23.84 -17.38 6.78
N PHE A 269 -24.21 -16.35 6.02
CA PHE A 269 -25.51 -15.70 6.16
C PHE A 269 -26.57 -16.25 5.17
N LYS A 270 -26.19 -17.21 4.31
CA LYS A 270 -27.08 -17.88 3.35
C LYS A 270 -27.81 -16.94 2.41
N PHE A 271 -27.20 -15.80 2.07
CA PHE A 271 -27.74 -14.92 1.04
C PHE A 271 -27.63 -15.58 -0.35
N PRO A 272 -28.61 -15.38 -1.25
CA PRO A 272 -28.53 -15.90 -2.60
C PRO A 272 -27.38 -15.20 -3.35
N PRO A 273 -26.49 -15.96 -4.01
CA PRO A 273 -25.48 -15.36 -4.88
C PRO A 273 -26.19 -14.66 -6.05
N GLY A 274 -25.71 -13.47 -6.42
CA GLY A 274 -26.28 -12.73 -7.53
C GLY A 274 -25.82 -11.28 -7.60
N VAL A 275 -26.30 -10.57 -8.63
CA VAL A 275 -25.93 -9.18 -8.91
C VAL A 275 -26.32 -8.26 -7.75
N ALA A 276 -27.46 -8.49 -7.10
CA ALA A 276 -27.90 -7.68 -5.96
C ALA A 276 -26.95 -7.77 -4.77
N LEU A 277 -26.56 -8.99 -4.37
CA LEU A 277 -25.60 -9.20 -3.27
C LEU A 277 -24.27 -8.51 -3.58
N ARG A 278 -23.77 -8.72 -4.78
CA ARG A 278 -22.53 -8.11 -5.27
C ARG A 278 -22.61 -6.59 -5.22
N LEU A 279 -23.68 -6.00 -5.77
CA LEU A 279 -23.86 -4.56 -5.83
C LEU A 279 -23.91 -3.95 -4.43
N VAL A 280 -24.65 -4.56 -3.51
CA VAL A 280 -24.76 -4.09 -2.11
C VAL A 280 -23.42 -4.27 -1.37
N ALA A 281 -22.84 -5.46 -1.39
CA ALA A 281 -21.62 -5.77 -0.65
C ALA A 281 -20.43 -4.89 -1.08
N ARG A 282 -20.22 -4.77 -2.40
CA ARG A 282 -19.11 -3.96 -2.93
C ARG A 282 -19.36 -2.46 -2.76
N SER A 283 -20.58 -1.99 -2.98
CA SER A 283 -20.91 -0.56 -2.75
C SER A 283 -20.79 -0.19 -1.28
N ALA A 284 -21.19 -1.06 -0.35
CA ALA A 284 -21.01 -0.83 1.09
C ALA A 284 -19.52 -0.71 1.46
N TYR A 285 -18.67 -1.56 0.88
CA TYR A 285 -17.22 -1.49 1.08
C TYR A 285 -16.61 -0.19 0.52
N VAL A 286 -16.98 0.19 -0.71
CA VAL A 286 -16.53 1.45 -1.31
C VAL A 286 -17.01 2.64 -0.48
N ALA A 287 -18.26 2.64 -0.04
CA ALA A 287 -18.80 3.67 0.84
C ALA A 287 -18.04 3.77 2.17
N PHE A 288 -17.65 2.62 2.76
CA PHE A 288 -16.86 2.59 3.99
C PHE A 288 -15.46 3.19 3.79
N THR A 289 -14.71 2.72 2.80
CA THR A 289 -13.36 3.25 2.53
C THR A 289 -13.40 4.72 2.14
N LEU A 290 -14.42 5.14 1.39
CA LEU A 290 -14.66 6.54 1.07
C LEU A 290 -14.96 7.36 2.32
N PHE A 291 -15.86 6.91 3.19
CA PHE A 291 -16.18 7.61 4.42
C PHE A 291 -14.94 7.86 5.28
N VAL A 292 -14.12 6.83 5.50
CA VAL A 292 -12.90 6.96 6.29
C VAL A 292 -11.88 7.88 5.60
N GLY A 293 -11.70 7.73 4.28
CA GLY A 293 -10.77 8.55 3.51
C GLY A 293 -11.15 10.03 3.46
N VAL A 294 -12.44 10.34 3.32
CA VAL A 294 -12.91 11.73 3.47
C VAL A 294 -12.64 12.18 4.90
N THR A 295 -13.01 11.38 5.92
CA THR A 295 -12.91 11.67 7.38
C THR A 295 -11.49 12.04 7.85
N PHE A 296 -10.48 11.29 7.44
CA PHE A 296 -9.10 11.46 7.87
C PHE A 296 -8.15 11.66 6.68
N PRO A 297 -8.16 12.82 6.00
CA PRO A 297 -7.47 13.01 4.74
C PRO A 297 -5.96 13.34 4.90
N PHE A 298 -5.30 12.73 5.90
CA PHE A 298 -3.90 12.95 6.27
C PHE A 298 -3.02 11.84 5.66
N PHE A 299 -2.59 12.05 4.42
CA PHE A 299 -1.85 11.04 3.65
C PHE A 299 -0.64 10.46 4.40
N GLY A 300 0.29 11.30 4.87
CA GLY A 300 1.50 10.82 5.54
C GLY A 300 1.21 10.05 6.84
N ASP A 301 0.20 10.46 7.59
CA ASP A 301 -0.14 9.79 8.85
C ASP A 301 -0.91 8.49 8.64
N LEU A 302 -1.80 8.44 7.62
CA LEU A 302 -2.43 7.19 7.22
C LEU A 302 -1.39 6.16 6.75
N LEU A 303 -0.41 6.61 5.95
CA LEU A 303 0.71 5.77 5.52
C LEU A 303 1.51 5.25 6.72
N GLY A 304 1.83 6.11 7.68
CA GLY A 304 2.57 5.71 8.88
C GLY A 304 1.79 4.75 9.77
N PHE A 305 0.51 5.03 10.01
CA PHE A 305 -0.37 4.19 10.81
C PHE A 305 -0.56 2.80 10.18
N PHE A 306 -1.05 2.72 8.94
CA PHE A 306 -1.28 1.42 8.29
C PHE A 306 0.04 0.69 8.01
N GLY A 307 1.10 1.44 7.67
CA GLY A 307 2.47 0.97 7.51
C GLY A 307 3.00 0.20 8.73
N GLY A 308 2.75 0.73 9.93
CA GLY A 308 3.03 0.02 11.18
C GLY A 308 2.05 -1.10 11.45
N PHE A 309 0.76 -0.78 11.47
CA PHE A 309 -0.27 -1.63 12.06
C PHE A 309 -0.56 -2.90 11.25
N GLY A 310 -0.64 -2.79 9.92
CA GLY A 310 -0.93 -3.93 9.03
C GLY A 310 0.28 -4.40 8.22
N PHE A 311 1.07 -3.47 7.69
CA PHE A 311 2.15 -3.83 6.77
C PHE A 311 3.37 -4.43 7.46
N ALA A 312 3.77 -3.91 8.63
CA ALA A 312 4.89 -4.48 9.36
C ALA A 312 4.65 -5.97 9.70
N PRO A 313 3.48 -6.39 10.20
CA PRO A 313 3.13 -7.80 10.38
C PRO A 313 3.19 -8.63 9.10
N THR A 314 2.42 -8.22 8.09
CA THR A 314 2.23 -9.02 6.87
C THR A 314 3.48 -9.11 5.99
N SER A 315 4.36 -8.11 6.06
CA SER A 315 5.50 -7.97 5.15
C SER A 315 6.84 -8.27 5.81
N TYR A 316 7.01 -8.05 7.12
CA TYR A 316 8.29 -8.34 7.78
C TYR A 316 8.25 -9.66 8.52
N PHE A 317 7.35 -9.81 9.47
CA PHE A 317 7.50 -10.86 10.47
C PHE A 317 6.59 -12.08 10.29
N LEU A 318 5.36 -11.94 9.77
CA LEU A 318 4.51 -13.10 9.53
C LEU A 318 5.13 -14.11 8.54
N PRO A 319 5.67 -13.69 7.37
CA PRO A 319 6.34 -14.62 6.47
C PRO A 319 7.53 -15.31 7.13
N SER A 320 8.32 -14.57 7.92
CA SER A 320 9.49 -15.11 8.61
C SER A 320 9.11 -16.09 9.72
N ILE A 321 8.03 -15.85 10.46
CA ILE A 321 7.50 -16.79 11.45
C ILE A 321 7.00 -18.06 10.75
N MET A 322 6.21 -17.92 9.68
CA MET A 322 5.73 -19.07 8.90
C MET A 322 6.90 -19.88 8.34
N TRP A 323 7.94 -19.21 7.84
CA TRP A 323 9.16 -19.85 7.34
C TRP A 323 9.87 -20.66 8.43
N LEU A 324 10.04 -20.09 9.63
CA LEU A 324 10.66 -20.79 10.76
C LEU A 324 9.86 -22.02 11.19
N ILE A 325 8.52 -21.95 11.19
CA ILE A 325 7.64 -23.06 11.58
C ILE A 325 7.65 -24.18 10.53
N ILE A 326 7.53 -23.82 9.25
CA ILE A 326 7.36 -24.79 8.15
C ILE A 326 8.71 -25.37 7.72
N LYS A 327 9.72 -24.54 7.45
CA LYS A 327 11.00 -24.98 6.89
C LYS A 327 12.03 -25.37 7.95
N LYS A 328 11.85 -24.95 9.21
CA LYS A 328 12.71 -25.30 10.35
C LYS A 328 14.21 -25.24 10.02
N PRO A 329 14.73 -24.07 9.56
CA PRO A 329 16.15 -23.95 9.21
C PRO A 329 17.03 -24.25 10.43
N LYS A 330 18.25 -24.76 10.20
CA LYS A 330 19.21 -25.08 11.26
C LYS A 330 19.39 -23.89 12.20
N ARG A 331 19.26 -24.12 13.50
CA ARG A 331 19.45 -23.07 14.52
C ARG A 331 20.84 -22.45 14.36
N PHE A 332 20.91 -21.13 14.51
CA PHE A 332 22.13 -20.33 14.30
C PHE A 332 22.70 -20.34 12.88
N SER A 333 21.95 -20.83 11.88
CA SER A 333 22.29 -20.56 10.47
C SER A 333 22.00 -19.10 10.10
N THR A 334 22.62 -18.61 9.03
CA THR A 334 22.36 -17.27 8.49
C THR A 334 20.87 -17.04 8.22
N ASN A 335 20.19 -18.02 7.62
CA ASN A 335 18.74 -17.94 7.38
C ASN A 335 17.95 -17.84 8.68
N TRP A 336 18.36 -18.56 9.73
CA TRP A 336 17.70 -18.47 11.03
C TRP A 336 17.84 -17.06 11.64
N PHE A 337 19.03 -16.46 11.58
CA PHE A 337 19.26 -15.10 12.06
C PHE A 337 18.49 -14.04 11.28
N ILE A 338 18.49 -14.10 9.93
CA ILE A 338 17.77 -13.13 9.09
C ILE A 338 16.27 -13.12 9.41
N ASN A 339 15.67 -14.29 9.64
CA ASN A 339 14.27 -14.39 10.04
C ASN A 339 14.01 -13.72 11.40
N TRP A 340 14.84 -13.98 12.41
CA TRP A 340 14.69 -13.33 13.71
C TRP A 340 14.92 -11.82 13.68
N ILE A 341 15.88 -11.34 12.88
CA ILE A 341 16.10 -9.91 12.66
C ILE A 341 14.86 -9.27 12.02
N SER A 342 14.29 -9.92 11.00
CA SER A 342 13.06 -9.46 10.34
C SER A 342 11.89 -9.40 11.33
N ILE A 343 11.79 -10.39 12.22
CA ILE A 343 10.78 -10.42 13.28
C ILE A 343 10.96 -9.27 14.26
N TYR A 344 12.17 -9.12 14.82
CA TYR A 344 12.45 -8.09 15.81
C TYR A 344 12.21 -6.68 15.26
N ILE A 345 12.78 -6.36 14.10
CA ILE A 345 12.61 -5.07 13.43
C ILE A 345 11.15 -4.83 13.08
N GLY A 346 10.46 -5.84 12.53
CA GLY A 346 9.05 -5.73 12.18
C GLY A 346 8.16 -5.44 13.38
N VAL A 347 8.40 -6.10 14.52
CA VAL A 347 7.65 -5.85 15.76
C VAL A 347 7.94 -4.45 16.31
N CYS A 348 9.19 -4.00 16.30
CA CYS A 348 9.55 -2.64 16.71
C CYS A 348 8.86 -1.58 15.83
N ILE A 349 8.87 -1.76 14.50
CA ILE A 349 8.19 -0.87 13.56
C ILE A 349 6.68 -0.88 13.81
N MET A 350 6.07 -2.06 13.99
CA MET A 350 4.64 -2.17 14.26
C MET A 350 4.25 -1.35 15.48
N LEU A 351 4.96 -1.53 16.60
CA LEU A 351 4.65 -0.81 17.84
C LEU A 351 4.91 0.70 17.72
N ALA A 352 6.11 1.09 17.27
CA ALA A 352 6.48 2.48 17.17
C ALA A 352 5.57 3.23 16.19
N SER A 353 5.46 2.74 14.96
CA SER A 353 4.77 3.46 13.87
C SER A 353 3.26 3.50 14.06
N THR A 354 2.65 2.47 14.64
CA THR A 354 1.21 2.51 14.96
C THR A 354 0.91 3.61 15.97
N ILE A 355 1.73 3.74 17.02
CA ILE A 355 1.57 4.80 18.03
C ILE A 355 1.84 6.18 17.40
N GLY A 356 2.92 6.31 16.63
CA GLY A 356 3.28 7.56 15.95
C GLY A 356 2.20 8.03 14.98
N GLY A 357 1.73 7.16 14.09
CA GLY A 357 0.68 7.46 13.13
C GLY A 357 -0.64 7.79 13.83
N LEU A 358 -1.05 7.02 14.83
CA LEU A 358 -2.29 7.30 15.56
C LEU A 358 -2.24 8.66 16.29
N ARG A 359 -1.12 8.99 16.95
CA ARG A 359 -0.93 10.28 17.61
C ARG A 359 -0.99 11.42 16.60
N ASN A 360 -0.35 11.29 15.44
CA ASN A 360 -0.36 12.33 14.44
C ASN A 360 -1.75 12.53 13.84
N ILE A 361 -2.45 11.45 13.47
CA ILE A 361 -3.86 11.50 13.04
C ILE A 361 -4.71 12.23 14.10
N ALA A 362 -4.58 11.89 15.38
CA ALA A 362 -5.34 12.54 16.44
C ALA A 362 -5.03 14.04 16.56
N THR A 363 -3.76 14.41 16.40
CA THR A 363 -3.32 15.81 16.46
C THR A 363 -3.86 16.59 15.28
N ASP A 364 -3.71 16.07 14.06
CA ASP A 364 -4.14 16.73 12.83
C ASP A 364 -5.67 16.78 12.74
N ALA A 365 -6.36 15.70 13.10
CA ALA A 365 -7.82 15.65 13.17
C ALA A 365 -8.40 16.68 14.15
N SER A 366 -7.70 16.99 15.25
CA SER A 366 -8.20 17.97 16.23
C SER A 366 -8.30 19.40 15.66
N THR A 367 -7.53 19.70 14.62
CA THR A 367 -7.53 21.02 13.96
C THR A 367 -8.32 21.03 12.64
N TYR A 368 -8.69 19.85 12.15
CA TYR A 368 -9.32 19.70 10.84
C TYR A 368 -10.82 20.01 10.89
N LYS A 369 -11.22 21.06 10.16
CA LYS A 369 -12.63 21.43 10.00
C LYS A 369 -13.25 20.71 8.81
N PHE A 370 -14.02 19.68 9.13
CA PHE A 370 -14.62 18.78 8.15
C PHE A 370 -15.83 19.36 7.41
N TYR A 371 -16.78 19.90 8.18
CA TYR A 371 -18.13 20.30 7.73
C TYR A 371 -18.35 21.82 7.75
N THR A 372 -17.31 22.60 8.00
CA THR A 372 -17.34 24.09 8.00
C THR A 372 -16.24 24.59 7.10
#